data_AF-A0A6M1ZCP1-F1
#
_entry.id   AF-A0A6M1ZCP1-F1
#
_cell.length_a   1.000
_cell.length_b   1.000
_cell.length_c   1.000
_cell.angle_alpha   90.00
_cell.angle_beta   90.00
_cell.angle_gamma   90.00
#
_symmetry.space_group_name_H-M   'P 1'
#
loop_
_entity.id
_entity.type
_entity.pdbx_description
1 polymer ?
#
loop_
_entity_poly.entity_id
_entity_poly.type
_entity_poly.pdbx_seq_one_letter_code
_entity_poly.pdbx_strand_id
1 'polypeptide(L)'
;MRLLISEKAILERIQSAAKEIDARYSERTLTLIVVLKGALFVAVDLIRALNIRVELEFVRAQSYGFLGTQAGPLTIDGIEALDVAATQRFGGNHGYKEAYRALRGVYLMEEE
;
A
#
# COMPACT_ATOMS: atom_id res chain seq x y z
N MET A 1 -26.42 -16.37 -8.98
CA MET A 1 -25.17 -15.59 -9.00
C MET A 1 -25.40 -14.35 -9.86
N ARG A 2 -25.03 -13.15 -9.40
CA ARG A 2 -25.24 -11.88 -10.14
C ARG A 2 -23.89 -11.20 -10.35
N LEU A 3 -23.66 -10.68 -11.56
CA LEU A 3 -22.49 -9.84 -11.87
C LEU A 3 -22.64 -8.48 -11.17
N LEU A 4 -21.67 -8.11 -10.33
CA LEU A 4 -21.66 -6.83 -9.63
C LEU A 4 -20.89 -5.76 -10.42
N ILE A 5 -19.70 -6.10 -10.90
CA ILE A 5 -18.84 -5.22 -11.67
C ILE A 5 -18.30 -6.03 -12.85
N SER A 6 -18.45 -5.49 -14.06
CA SER A 6 -17.88 -6.12 -15.25
C SER A 6 -16.37 -5.90 -15.32
N GLU A 7 -15.66 -6.81 -15.97
CA GLU A 7 -14.23 -6.67 -16.26
C GLU A 7 -13.91 -5.33 -16.93
N LYS A 8 -14.72 -4.94 -17.93
CA LYS A 8 -14.58 -3.66 -18.62
C LYS A 8 -14.65 -2.46 -17.65
N ALA A 9 -15.62 -2.46 -16.73
CA ALA A 9 -15.77 -1.37 -15.76
C ALA A 9 -14.59 -1.30 -14.78
N ILE A 10 -14.02 -2.45 -14.39
CA ILE A 10 -12.82 -2.50 -13.55
C ILE A 10 -11.63 -1.90 -14.31
N LEU A 11 -11.39 -2.35 -15.55
CA LEU A 11 -10.27 -1.87 -16.36
C LEU A 11 -10.38 -0.37 -16.69
N GLU A 12 -11.58 0.13 -16.99
CA GLU A 12 -11.81 1.57 -17.21
C GLU A 12 -11.49 2.39 -15.95
N ARG A 13 -11.89 1.92 -14.76
CA ARG A 13 -11.57 2.61 -13.51
C ARG A 13 -10.07 2.61 -13.23
N ILE A 14 -9.39 1.50 -13.50
CA ILE A 14 -7.94 1.36 -13.35
C ILE A 14 -7.21 2.32 -14.30
N GLN A 15 -7.62 2.42 -15.56
CA GLN A 15 -7.04 3.37 -16.51
C GLN A 15 -7.22 4.82 -16.07
N SER A 16 -8.39 5.18 -15.52
CA SER A 16 -8.60 6.52 -14.94
C SER A 16 -7.66 6.77 -13.77
N ALA A 17 -7.53 5.81 -12.85
CA ALA A 17 -6.63 5.92 -11.70
C ALA A 17 -5.17 6.06 -12.15
N ALA A 18 -4.73 5.29 -13.14
CA ALA A 18 -3.39 5.38 -13.70
C ALA A 18 -3.09 6.78 -14.25
N LYS A 19 -4.03 7.36 -15.02
CA LYS A 19 -3.89 8.73 -15.54
C LYS A 19 -3.76 9.78 -14.42
N GLU A 20 -4.55 9.66 -13.37
CA GLU A 20 -4.48 10.55 -12.20
C GLU A 20 -3.13 10.43 -11.47
N ILE A 21 -2.60 9.20 -11.36
CA ILE A 21 -1.30 8.93 -10.74
C ILE A 21 -0.16 9.46 -11.62
N ASP A 22 -0.16 9.15 -12.92
CA ASP A 22 0.83 9.63 -13.88
C ASP A 22 0.92 11.16 -13.88
N ALA A 23 -0.22 11.85 -13.87
CA ALA A 23 -0.26 13.31 -13.82
C ALA A 23 0.30 13.89 -12.51
N ARG A 24 0.14 13.18 -11.39
CA ARG A 24 0.58 13.66 -10.07
C ARG A 24 2.05 13.35 -9.78
N TYR A 25 2.56 12.25 -10.31
CA TYR A 25 3.90 11.72 -10.00
C TYR A 25 4.80 11.68 -11.22
N SER A 26 4.52 12.49 -12.24
CA SER A 26 5.36 12.63 -13.42
C SER A 26 6.83 12.86 -13.03
N GLU A 27 7.74 12.20 -13.76
CA GLU A 27 9.20 12.26 -13.56
C GLU A 27 9.72 11.68 -12.22
N ARG A 28 8.85 11.11 -11.38
CA ARG A 28 9.24 10.43 -10.14
C ARG A 28 9.17 8.92 -10.30
N THR A 29 9.97 8.22 -9.48
CA THR A 29 9.78 6.78 -9.27
C THR A 29 8.69 6.60 -8.21
N LEU A 30 7.65 5.83 -8.54
CA LEU A 30 6.55 5.52 -7.65
C LEU A 30 6.80 4.18 -6.97
N THR A 31 6.90 4.14 -5.64
CA THR A 31 6.85 2.88 -4.89
C THR A 31 5.38 2.49 -4.64
N LEU A 32 4.94 1.36 -5.19
CA LEU A 32 3.60 0.81 -5.00
C LEU A 32 3.66 -0.33 -3.98
N ILE A 33 3.09 -0.09 -2.80
CA ILE A 33 3.00 -1.08 -1.72
C ILE A 33 1.68 -1.86 -1.87
N VAL A 34 1.77 -3.16 -2.11
CA VAL A 34 0.63 -4.05 -2.34
C VAL A 34 0.34 -4.85 -1.08
N VAL A 35 -0.86 -4.66 -0.52
CA VAL A 35 -1.34 -5.44 0.63
C VAL A 35 -1.88 -6.79 0.14
N LEU A 36 -1.13 -7.85 0.43
CA LEU A 36 -1.46 -9.19 0.00
C LEU A 36 -2.68 -9.77 0.74
N LYS A 37 -3.47 -10.65 0.11
CA LYS A 37 -3.26 -11.22 -1.24
C LYS A 37 -4.13 -10.56 -2.31
N GLY A 38 -5.36 -10.18 -1.98
CA GLY A 38 -6.39 -9.80 -2.96
C GLY A 38 -6.07 -8.57 -3.81
N ALA A 39 -5.29 -7.63 -3.28
CA ALA A 39 -4.90 -6.42 -4.03
C ALA A 39 -3.96 -6.72 -5.21
N LEU A 40 -3.35 -7.91 -5.25
CA LEU A 40 -2.39 -8.28 -6.29
C LEU A 40 -2.94 -8.10 -7.71
N PHE A 41 -4.19 -8.53 -7.96
CA PHE A 41 -4.77 -8.45 -9.30
C PHE A 41 -4.97 -7.01 -9.77
N VAL A 42 -5.50 -6.16 -8.88
CA VAL A 42 -5.67 -4.72 -9.16
C VAL A 42 -4.32 -4.03 -9.33
N ALA A 43 -3.33 -4.39 -8.52
CA ALA A 43 -1.99 -3.83 -8.62
C ALA A 43 -1.33 -4.17 -9.96
N VAL A 44 -1.40 -5.43 -10.41
CA VAL A 44 -0.84 -5.86 -11.70
C VAL A 44 -1.48 -5.12 -12.87
N ASP A 45 -2.82 -4.97 -12.85
CA ASP A 45 -3.54 -4.22 -13.87
C ASP A 45 -3.18 -2.74 -13.86
N LEU A 46 -3.04 -2.14 -12.67
CA LEU A 46 -2.66 -0.74 -12.50
C LEU A 46 -1.24 -0.48 -13.02
N ILE A 47 -0.26 -1.32 -12.66
CA ILE A 47 1.13 -1.15 -13.11
C ILE A 47 1.24 -1.22 -14.62
N ARG A 48 0.47 -2.11 -15.27
CA ARG A 48 0.42 -2.19 -16.74
C ARG A 48 -0.17 -0.95 -17.39
N ALA A 49 -0.99 -0.18 -16.67
CA ALA A 49 -1.62 1.03 -17.17
C ALA A 49 -0.83 2.33 -16.87
N LEU A 50 0.14 2.28 -15.95
CA LEU A 50 0.98 3.41 -15.58
C LEU A 50 2.07 3.68 -16.63
N ASN A 51 2.40 4.95 -16.85
CA ASN A 51 3.46 5.37 -17.77
C ASN A 51 4.70 5.91 -17.05
N ILE A 52 4.75 5.78 -15.73
CA ILE A 52 5.87 6.17 -14.88
C ILE A 52 6.63 4.95 -14.38
N ARG A 53 7.86 5.16 -13.90
CA ARG A 53 8.66 4.08 -13.29
C ARG A 53 8.04 3.68 -11.96
N VAL A 54 7.77 2.38 -11.80
CA VAL A 54 7.18 1.81 -10.58
C VAL A 54 8.16 0.83 -9.93
N GLU A 55 8.31 0.95 -8.62
CA GLU A 55 8.94 -0.04 -7.75
C GLU A 55 7.85 -0.75 -6.95
N LEU A 56 7.93 -2.07 -6.87
CA LEU A 56 6.91 -2.90 -6.25
C LEU A 56 7.37 -3.36 -4.87
N GLU A 57 6.51 -3.16 -3.90
CA GLU A 57 6.70 -3.63 -2.53
C GLU A 57 5.47 -4.39 -2.05
N PHE A 58 5.65 -5.33 -1.13
CA PHE A 58 4.57 -6.17 -0.65
C PHE A 58 4.54 -6.21 0.87
N VAL A 59 3.33 -6.13 1.42
CA VAL A 59 3.10 -6.38 2.85
C VAL A 59 1.96 -7.36 3.02
N ARG A 60 1.99 -8.13 4.10
CA ARG A 60 0.87 -8.97 4.50
C ARG A 60 0.27 -8.42 5.78
N ALA A 61 -1.02 -8.11 5.74
CA ALA A 61 -1.77 -7.66 6.90
C ALA A 61 -2.72 -8.76 7.37
N GLN A 62 -2.77 -9.00 8.68
CA GLN A 62 -3.71 -9.93 9.30
C GLN A 62 -4.37 -9.24 10.51
N SER A 63 -5.71 -9.16 10.49
CA SER A 63 -6.50 -8.50 11.54
C SER A 63 -7.25 -9.49 12.44
N TYR A 64 -7.05 -10.79 12.27
CA TYR A 64 -7.84 -11.82 12.93
C TYR A 64 -6.93 -12.78 13.68
N GLY A 65 -6.90 -12.63 15.01
CA GLY A 65 -6.63 -13.75 15.90
C GLY A 65 -7.73 -14.81 15.78
N PHE A 66 -7.54 -15.96 16.44
CA PHE A 66 -8.33 -17.19 16.36
C PHE A 66 -9.85 -17.08 16.63
N LEU A 67 -10.39 -15.88 16.93
CA LEU A 67 -11.77 -15.65 17.39
C LEU A 67 -12.47 -14.53 16.60
N GLY A 68 -13.07 -14.89 15.47
CA GLY A 68 -14.23 -14.17 14.91
C GLY A 68 -14.04 -12.69 14.50
N THR A 69 -15.18 -12.06 14.18
CA THR A 69 -15.38 -10.77 13.47
C THR A 69 -14.96 -9.51 14.25
N GLN A 70 -14.23 -9.63 15.36
CA GLN A 70 -13.75 -8.48 16.12
C GLN A 70 -12.39 -8.01 15.61
N ALA A 71 -12.19 -6.70 15.54
CA ALA A 71 -10.91 -6.11 15.19
C ALA A 71 -9.87 -6.46 16.27
N GLY A 72 -9.07 -7.48 16.03
CA GLY A 72 -7.91 -7.79 16.84
C GLY A 72 -6.74 -6.86 16.52
N PRO A 73 -5.62 -6.98 17.26
CA PRO A 73 -4.39 -6.29 16.91
C PRO A 73 -3.98 -6.59 15.47
N LEU A 74 -3.68 -5.56 14.68
CA LEU A 74 -3.19 -5.69 13.32
C LEU A 74 -1.74 -6.17 13.34
N THR A 75 -1.48 -7.34 12.77
CA THR A 75 -0.13 -7.81 12.49
C THR A 75 0.22 -7.50 11.03
N ILE A 76 1.38 -6.91 10.81
CA ILE A 76 1.92 -6.60 9.47
C ILE A 76 3.25 -7.32 9.31
N ASP A 77 3.34 -8.21 8.33
CA ASP A 77 4.57 -8.89 7.94
C ASP A 77 5.18 -8.23 6.70
N GLY A 78 6.52 -8.20 6.61
CA GLY A 78 7.26 -7.71 5.44
C GLY A 78 7.57 -6.22 5.46
N ILE A 79 7.12 -5.49 6.49
CA ILE A 79 7.37 -4.05 6.64
C ILE A 79 8.86 -3.73 6.80
N GLU A 80 9.61 -4.64 7.40
CA GLU A 80 11.05 -4.56 7.65
C GLU A 80 11.90 -4.68 6.38
N ALA A 81 11.33 -5.21 5.31
CA ALA A 81 12.01 -5.45 4.04
C ALA A 81 11.68 -4.38 2.97
N LEU A 82 10.77 -3.44 3.27
CA LEU A 82 10.37 -2.40 2.33
C LEU A 82 11.55 -1.48 2.01
N ASP A 83 11.89 -1.32 0.73
CA ASP A 83 12.81 -0.30 0.27
C ASP A 83 12.03 0.88 -0.30
N VAL A 84 11.56 1.75 0.60
CA VAL A 84 10.93 3.01 0.17
C VAL A 84 12.00 4.10 0.15
N ALA A 85 12.00 4.98 -0.86
CA ALA A 85 12.98 6.08 -0.95
C ALA A 85 13.07 6.99 0.30
N ALA A 86 12.01 7.03 1.14
CA ALA A 86 12.03 7.72 2.43
C ALA A 86 13.00 7.07 3.44
N THR A 87 13.14 5.75 3.44
CA THR A 87 14.05 5.00 4.34
C THR A 87 15.51 5.24 4.05
N GLN A 88 15.84 5.47 2.77
CA GLN A 88 17.21 5.80 2.37
C GLN A 88 17.64 7.14 2.96
N ARG A 89 16.70 8.08 3.19
CA ARG A 89 16.97 9.35 3.89
C ARG A 89 17.15 9.20 5.40
N PHE A 90 16.65 8.12 6.00
CA PHE A 90 16.69 7.87 7.46
C PHE A 90 17.61 6.69 7.85
N GLY A 91 18.56 6.31 7.00
CA GLY A 91 19.61 5.34 7.36
C GLY A 91 19.24 3.86 7.22
N GLY A 92 18.35 3.51 6.28
CA GLY A 92 18.01 2.12 5.97
C GLY A 92 17.06 1.46 6.98
N ASN A 93 16.94 0.12 6.94
CA ASN A 93 15.89 -0.70 7.61
C ASN A 93 15.73 -0.51 9.14
N HIS A 94 16.59 0.27 9.81
CA HIS A 94 16.44 0.66 11.22
C HIS A 94 15.60 1.94 11.42
N GLY A 95 15.51 2.83 10.42
CA GLY A 95 14.83 4.12 10.53
C GLY A 95 13.32 4.00 10.69
N TYR A 96 12.70 2.93 10.18
CA TYR A 96 11.26 2.74 10.28
C TYR A 96 10.77 2.54 11.71
N LYS A 97 11.53 1.86 12.58
CA LYS A 97 11.13 1.67 13.98
C LYS A 97 11.14 2.99 14.75
N GLU A 98 12.10 3.86 14.44
CA GLU A 98 12.22 5.21 15.03
C GLU A 98 11.13 6.14 14.48
N ALA A 99 10.89 6.16 13.17
CA ALA A 99 9.81 6.94 12.55
C ALA A 99 8.41 6.47 13.01
N TYR A 100 8.20 5.16 13.14
CA TYR A 100 6.95 4.61 13.64
C TYR A 100 6.74 4.92 15.12
N ARG A 101 7.80 4.88 15.96
CA ARG A 101 7.73 5.35 17.35
C ARG A 101 7.42 6.84 17.45
N ALA A 102 8.03 7.67 16.62
CA ALA A 102 7.77 9.10 16.56
C ALA A 102 6.31 9.40 16.15
N LEU A 103 5.80 8.71 15.12
CA LEU A 103 4.41 8.87 14.67
C LEU A 103 3.40 8.33 15.70
N ARG A 104 3.69 7.21 16.37
CA ARG A 104 2.81 6.67 17.44
C ARG A 104 2.72 7.61 18.65
N GLY A 105 3.75 8.40 18.92
CA GLY A 105 3.73 9.46 19.93
C GLY A 105 2.91 10.68 19.52
N VAL A 106 2.74 10.91 18.21
CA VAL A 106 1.93 12.02 17.66
C VAL A 106 0.45 11.65 17.57
N TYR A 107 0.12 10.40 17.22
CA TYR A 107 -1.27 9.94 17.06
C TYR A 107 -2.00 9.55 18.36
N LEU A 108 -1.33 9.55 19.52
CA LEU A 108 -1.97 9.34 20.83
C LEU A 108 -2.25 10.65 21.59
N MET A 109 -2.00 11.82 20.96
CA MET A 109 -2.24 13.14 21.54
C MET A 109 -3.53 13.82 21.02
N GLU A 110 -4.37 13.11 20.25
CA GLU A 110 -5.64 13.62 19.71
C GLU A 110 -6.89 12.87 20.24
N GLU A 111 -6.83 12.30 21.43
CA GLU A 111 -8.05 12.01 22.21
C GLU A 111 -7.89 12.51 23.65
N GLU A 112 -8.24 13.78 23.86
CA GLU A 112 -8.74 14.34 25.12
C GLU A 112 -10.08 15.05 24.85
#